data_AF-A0A7C7H961-F1
#
_entry.id   AF-A0A7C7H961-F1
#
_cell.length_a   1.000
_cell.length_b   1.000
_cell.length_c   1.000
_cell.angle_alpha   90.00
_cell.angle_beta   90.00
_cell.angle_gamma   90.00
#
_symmetry.space_group_name_H-M   'P 1'
#
loop_
_entity.id
_entity.type
_entity.pdbx_description
1 polymer ?
#
loop_
_entity_poly.entity_id
_entity_poly.type
_entity_poly.pdbx_seq_one_letter_code
_entity_poly.pdbx_strand_id
1 'polypeptide(L)'
;MTPDDLRYVLSGCLPKTVQARTGVAYGQDWWTIETSDGSLVYLRRVGDFRRIVAVRRSGWLSEYSELSGRVPAQVRLTSLNPASGAVDLTVLLSQVRINTTLDAATFVLDIPPDAVPMTLSELRARGPLRTSVEGAGG
;
A
#
# COMPACT_ATOMS: atom_id res chain seq x y z
N MET A 1 -3.58 -1.01 9.90
CA MET A 1 -2.37 -0.49 9.22
C MET A 1 -2.02 0.84 9.85
N THR A 2 -0.79 1.00 10.33
CA THR A 2 -0.31 2.29 10.87
C THR A 2 0.27 3.17 9.76
N PRO A 3 0.52 4.48 10.00
CA PRO A 3 1.20 5.32 9.02
C PRO A 3 2.60 4.79 8.62
N ASP A 4 3.35 4.22 9.57
CA ASP A 4 4.67 3.67 9.26
C ASP A 4 4.57 2.39 8.40
N ASP A 5 3.56 1.55 8.64
CA ASP A 5 3.27 0.40 7.76
C ASP A 5 2.95 0.86 6.33
N LEU A 6 2.13 1.91 6.18
CA LEU A 6 1.78 2.46 4.87
C LEU A 6 3.03 2.98 4.14
N ARG A 7 3.95 3.63 4.85
CA ARG A 7 5.23 4.09 4.28
C ARG A 7 6.05 2.93 3.71
N TYR A 8 6.12 1.79 4.40
CA TYR A 8 6.79 0.59 3.88
C TYR A 8 6.09 0.03 2.64
N VAL A 9 4.76 -0.05 2.66
CA VAL A 9 3.97 -0.47 1.50
C VAL A 9 4.24 0.43 0.30
N LEU A 10 4.09 1.75 0.44
CA LEU A 10 4.26 2.70 -0.67
C LEU A 10 5.69 2.72 -1.24
N SER A 11 6.69 2.34 -0.44
CA SER A 11 8.08 2.25 -0.89
C SER A 11 8.49 0.87 -1.41
N GLY A 12 7.61 -0.13 -1.35
CA GLY A 12 7.96 -1.53 -1.68
C GLY A 12 9.03 -2.11 -0.75
N CYS A 13 9.17 -1.57 0.46
CA CYS A 13 10.15 -1.97 1.45
C CYS A 13 9.52 -2.81 2.56
N LEU A 14 10.35 -3.45 3.38
CA LEU A 14 9.94 -4.09 4.63
C LEU A 14 10.64 -3.39 5.81
N PRO A 15 10.02 -3.38 7.00
CA PRO A 15 10.68 -2.86 8.20
C PRO A 15 11.98 -3.63 8.47
N LYS A 16 13.03 -2.92 8.92
CA LYS A 16 14.33 -3.55 9.24
C LYS A 16 14.26 -4.63 10.32
N THR A 17 13.22 -4.59 11.15
CA THR A 17 12.96 -5.56 12.20
C THR A 17 12.40 -6.89 11.67
N VAL A 18 11.93 -6.90 10.42
CA VAL A 18 11.37 -8.09 9.76
C VAL A 18 12.50 -8.90 9.12
N GLN A 19 12.69 -10.12 9.60
CA GLN A 19 13.72 -11.04 9.12
C GLN A 19 13.13 -12.08 8.16
N ALA A 20 13.90 -12.50 7.16
CA ALA A 20 13.53 -13.65 6.34
C ALA A 20 13.63 -14.95 7.17
N ARG A 21 12.67 -15.86 7.02
CA ARG A 21 12.70 -17.20 7.63
C ARG A 21 12.95 -18.28 6.60
N THR A 22 12.01 -18.45 5.67
CA THR A 22 12.00 -19.56 4.72
C THR A 22 11.76 -19.02 3.32
N GLY A 23 12.53 -19.50 2.35
CA GLY A 23 12.36 -19.17 0.94
C GLY A 23 12.00 -20.39 0.12
N VAL A 24 11.02 -20.24 -0.78
CA VAL A 24 10.63 -21.29 -1.74
C VAL A 24 10.78 -20.75 -3.15
N ALA A 25 11.42 -21.52 -4.03
CA ALA A 25 11.52 -21.20 -5.45
C ALA A 25 10.43 -21.94 -6.24
N TYR A 26 9.82 -21.24 -7.20
CA TYR A 26 8.84 -21.79 -8.13
C TYR A 26 9.37 -21.60 -9.56
N GLY A 27 9.94 -22.68 -10.10
CA GLY A 27 10.66 -22.60 -11.38
C GLY A 27 11.90 -21.68 -11.27
N GLN A 28 12.20 -20.96 -12.35
CA GLN A 28 13.44 -20.17 -12.46
C GLN A 28 13.28 -18.69 -12.11
N ASP A 29 12.04 -18.20 -12.05
CA ASP A 29 11.73 -16.76 -12.05
C ASP A 29 10.90 -16.29 -10.86
N TRP A 30 10.41 -17.20 -10.03
CA TRP A 30 9.52 -16.86 -8.93
C TRP A 30 10.01 -17.41 -7.61
N TRP A 31 9.85 -16.61 -6.57
CA TRP A 31 10.15 -17.00 -5.19
C TRP A 31 9.10 -16.45 -4.23
N THR A 32 8.88 -17.18 -3.15
CA THR A 32 8.24 -16.63 -1.95
C THR A 32 9.23 -16.63 -0.79
N ILE A 33 9.10 -15.64 0.08
CA ILE A 33 9.84 -15.57 1.35
C ILE A 33 8.83 -15.34 2.47
N GLU A 34 8.77 -16.29 3.40
CA GLU A 34 8.10 -16.10 4.68
C GLU A 34 8.99 -15.30 5.63
N THR A 35 8.40 -14.34 6.34
CA THR A 35 9.13 -13.43 7.23
C THR A 35 8.80 -13.64 8.70
N SER A 36 9.58 -12.99 9.57
CA SER A 36 9.49 -13.14 11.03
C SER A 36 8.14 -12.73 11.61
N ASP A 37 7.44 -11.81 10.93
CA ASP A 37 6.13 -11.28 11.29
C ASP A 37 4.97 -12.00 10.58
N GLY A 38 5.23 -13.13 9.92
CA GLY A 38 4.21 -13.91 9.22
C GLY A 38 3.78 -13.32 7.88
N SER A 39 4.50 -12.31 7.36
CA SER A 39 4.27 -11.83 6.00
C SER A 39 4.79 -12.83 4.96
N LEU A 40 4.21 -12.77 3.76
CA LEU A 40 4.66 -13.54 2.61
C LEU A 40 5.06 -12.56 1.50
N VAL A 41 6.34 -12.59 1.14
CA VAL A 41 6.94 -11.71 0.13
C VAL A 41 7.08 -12.49 -1.16
N TYR A 42 6.51 -11.96 -2.25
CA TYR A 42 6.60 -12.53 -3.58
C TYR A 42 7.67 -11.81 -4.36
N LEU A 43 8.64 -12.58 -4.87
CA LEU A 43 9.69 -12.05 -5.73
C LEU A 43 9.56 -12.63 -7.13
N ARG A 44 9.86 -11.78 -8.12
CA ARG A 44 9.96 -12.17 -9.52
C ARG A 44 11.31 -11.74 -10.08
N ARG A 45 11.86 -12.55 -10.99
CA ARG A 45 13.00 -12.15 -11.83
C ARG A 45 12.55 -11.06 -12.81
N VAL A 46 13.27 -9.95 -12.84
CA VAL A 46 13.11 -8.85 -13.80
C VAL A 46 14.50 -8.49 -14.30
N GLY A 47 14.85 -8.96 -15.51
CA GLY A 47 16.24 -8.96 -15.98
C GLY A 47 17.11 -9.80 -15.04
N ASP A 48 18.23 -9.22 -14.59
CA ASP A 48 19.15 -9.90 -13.66
C ASP A 48 18.77 -9.74 -12.18
N PHE A 49 17.71 -8.99 -11.88
CA PHE A 49 17.32 -8.66 -10.52
C PHE A 49 16.17 -9.52 -10.02
N ARG A 50 16.21 -9.90 -8.74
CA ARG A 50 15.05 -10.43 -8.02
C ARG A 50 14.34 -9.26 -7.35
N ARG A 51 13.09 -9.03 -7.74
CA ARG A 51 12.33 -7.87 -7.31
C ARG A 51 11.11 -8.31 -6.52
N ILE A 52 10.81 -7.61 -5.43
CA ILE A 52 9.54 -7.74 -4.73
C ILE A 52 8.42 -7.24 -5.65
N VAL A 53 7.49 -8.12 -6.00
CA VAL A 53 6.34 -7.81 -6.85
C VAL A 53 5.02 -7.84 -6.07
N ALA A 54 4.99 -8.53 -4.93
CA ALA A 54 3.88 -8.41 -4.00
C ALA A 54 4.30 -8.72 -2.56
N VAL A 55 3.54 -8.21 -1.58
CA VAL A 55 3.66 -8.56 -0.17
C VAL A 55 2.27 -8.80 0.40
N ARG A 56 2.08 -9.95 1.06
CA ARG A 56 0.92 -10.22 1.89
C ARG A 56 1.28 -9.98 3.35
N ARG A 57 0.61 -9.03 4.01
CA ARG A 57 0.90 -8.64 5.40
C ARG A 57 -0.34 -8.13 6.10
N SER A 58 -0.59 -8.60 7.33
CA SER A 58 -1.66 -8.09 8.21
C SER A 58 -3.04 -7.95 7.55
N GLY A 59 -3.43 -8.91 6.71
CA GLY A 59 -4.71 -8.91 6.00
C GLY A 59 -4.77 -8.08 4.72
N TRP A 60 -3.63 -7.57 4.23
CA TRP A 60 -3.51 -6.83 2.98
C TRP A 60 -2.65 -7.57 1.97
N LEU A 61 -2.96 -7.39 0.69
CA LEU A 61 -2.10 -7.69 -0.45
C LEU A 61 -1.67 -6.37 -1.07
N SER A 62 -0.36 -6.16 -1.14
CA SER A 62 0.24 -5.02 -1.84
C SER A 62 0.97 -5.53 -3.08
N GLU A 63 0.58 -5.07 -4.26
CA GLU A 63 1.19 -5.44 -5.54
C GLU A 63 1.95 -4.25 -6.11
N TYR A 64 3.13 -4.50 -6.65
CA TYR A 64 4.06 -3.48 -7.13
C TYR A 64 4.33 -3.66 -8.61
N SER A 65 3.94 -2.65 -9.40
CA SER A 65 4.21 -2.59 -10.83
C SER A 65 4.87 -1.26 -11.17
N GLU A 66 5.55 -1.26 -12.32
CA GLU A 66 6.26 -0.08 -12.84
C GLU A 66 7.38 0.41 -11.88
N LEU A 67 8.43 1.05 -12.39
CA LEU A 67 9.50 1.60 -11.53
C LEU A 67 9.78 3.02 -11.93
N SER A 68 10.03 3.83 -10.91
CA SER A 68 10.77 5.07 -11.05
C SER A 68 12.06 4.94 -10.24
N GLY A 69 13.16 4.59 -10.90
CA GLY A 69 14.41 4.23 -10.22
C GLY A 69 14.26 2.96 -9.38
N ARG A 70 14.35 3.08 -8.05
CA ARG A 70 14.25 1.95 -7.10
C ARG A 70 12.89 1.82 -6.41
N VAL A 71 11.97 2.76 -6.64
CA VAL A 71 10.65 2.76 -6.00
C VAL A 71 9.57 2.33 -6.99
N PRO A 72 8.53 1.60 -6.55
CA PRO A 72 7.40 1.27 -7.41
C PRO A 72 6.68 2.53 -7.86
N ALA A 73 6.39 2.62 -9.16
CA ALA A 73 5.61 3.74 -9.70
C ALA A 73 4.10 3.48 -9.60
N GLN A 74 3.69 2.21 -9.43
CA GLN A 74 2.32 1.84 -9.16
C GLN A 74 2.27 0.84 -8.00
N VAL A 75 1.33 1.09 -7.08
CA VAL A 75 1.04 0.21 -5.95
C VAL A 75 -0.46 -0.07 -5.91
N ARG A 76 -0.86 -1.34 -5.94
CA ARG A 76 -2.25 -1.75 -5.68
C ARG A 76 -2.35 -2.37 -4.30
N LEU A 77 -3.24 -1.87 -3.46
CA LEU A 77 -3.54 -2.41 -2.14
C LEU A 77 -4.95 -3.01 -2.14
N THR A 78 -5.02 -4.31 -1.83
CA THR A 78 -6.28 -5.05 -1.74
C THR A 78 -6.44 -5.61 -0.34
N SER A 79 -7.60 -5.39 0.29
CA SER A 79 -7.95 -6.04 1.54
C SER A 79 -8.25 -7.52 1.29
N LEU A 80 -7.60 -8.43 2.02
CA LEU A 80 -7.83 -9.87 1.91
C LEU A 80 -8.92 -10.39 2.85
N ASN A 81 -9.39 -9.56 3.79
CA ASN A 81 -10.51 -9.89 4.67
C ASN A 81 -11.62 -8.84 4.51
N PRO A 82 -12.64 -9.10 3.68
CA PRO A 82 -13.66 -8.12 3.32
C PRO A 82 -14.75 -7.92 4.39
N ALA A 83 -14.65 -8.56 5.56
CA ALA A 83 -15.69 -8.55 6.60
C ALA A 83 -16.10 -7.14 7.09
N SER A 84 -15.30 -6.11 6.82
CA SER A 84 -15.56 -4.71 7.17
C SER A 84 -15.65 -3.77 5.95
N GLY A 85 -15.79 -4.34 4.75
CA GLY A 85 -15.78 -3.65 3.46
C GLY A 85 -14.53 -4.01 2.64
N ALA A 86 -14.73 -4.36 1.38
CA ALA A 86 -13.63 -4.63 0.47
C ALA A 86 -12.98 -3.30 0.05
N VAL A 87 -11.65 -3.22 0.19
CA VAL A 87 -10.84 -2.09 -0.27
C VAL A 87 -9.96 -2.57 -1.41
N ASP A 88 -10.00 -1.83 -2.51
CA ASP A 88 -9.07 -1.93 -3.65
C ASP A 88 -8.63 -0.51 -4.01
N LEU A 89 -7.37 -0.20 -3.71
CA LEU A 89 -6.78 1.12 -3.91
C LEU A 89 -5.59 0.99 -4.86
N THR A 90 -5.60 1.74 -5.95
CA THR A 90 -4.42 1.90 -6.82
C THR A 90 -3.83 3.29 -6.61
N VAL A 91 -2.54 3.32 -6.28
CA VAL A 91 -1.74 4.55 -6.14
C VAL A 91 -0.75 4.62 -7.31
N LEU A 92 -0.76 5.75 -8.00
CA LEU A 92 0.16 6.04 -9.11
C LEU A 92 1.11 7.16 -8.69
N LEU A 93 2.41 6.87 -8.70
CA LEU A 93 3.48 7.83 -8.49
C LEU A 93 3.91 8.39 -9.83
N SER A 94 3.68 9.69 -10.02
CA SER A 94 4.19 10.46 -11.15
C SER A 94 5.19 11.51 -10.68
N GLN A 95 6.10 11.92 -11.57
CA GLN A 95 7.05 13.02 -11.34
C GLN A 95 7.89 12.88 -10.06
N VAL A 96 8.40 11.67 -9.79
CA VAL A 96 9.15 11.36 -8.56
C VAL A 96 10.47 12.14 -8.50
N ARG A 97 10.65 12.93 -7.43
CA ARG A 97 11.93 13.58 -7.07
C ARG A 97 12.55 12.87 -5.86
N ILE A 98 13.75 12.32 -6.04
CA ILE A 98 14.46 11.55 -4.99
C ILE A 98 15.57 12.43 -4.40
N ASN A 99 15.79 12.33 -3.09
CA ASN A 99 16.79 13.10 -2.34
C ASN A 99 16.64 14.63 -2.49
N THR A 100 15.40 15.11 -2.65
CA THR A 100 15.11 16.54 -2.68
C THR A 100 14.93 17.07 -1.26
N THR A 101 15.54 18.21 -0.94
CA THR A 101 15.24 18.92 0.29
C THR A 101 13.83 19.50 0.18
N LEU A 102 12.99 19.23 1.18
CA LEU A 102 11.67 19.85 1.33
C LEU A 102 11.77 20.90 2.43
N ASP A 103 11.14 22.06 2.20
CA ASP A 103 11.05 23.11 3.21
C ASP A 103 10.20 22.64 4.39
N ALA A 104 10.54 23.05 5.62
CA ALA A 104 9.80 22.65 6.82
C ALA A 104 8.32 23.09 6.78
N ALA A 105 8.01 24.21 6.12
CA ALA A 105 6.65 24.68 5.92
C ALA A 105 5.78 23.71 5.12
N THR A 106 6.37 22.78 4.34
CA THR A 106 5.65 21.71 3.62
C THR A 106 4.89 20.78 4.58
N PHE A 107 5.33 20.70 5.84
CA PHE A 107 4.72 19.84 6.86
C PHE A 107 3.83 20.63 7.85
N VAL A 108 3.60 21.93 7.58
CA VAL A 108 2.70 22.77 8.36
C VAL A 108 1.36 22.84 7.64
N LEU A 109 0.29 22.50 8.36
CA LEU A 109 -1.07 22.59 7.82
C LEU A 109 -1.60 24.01 8.02
N ASP A 110 -1.87 24.72 6.93
CA ASP A 110 -2.61 25.99 6.95
C ASP A 110 -4.11 25.69 6.80
N ILE A 111 -4.87 25.88 7.88
CA ILE A 111 -6.31 25.62 7.91
C ILE A 111 -7.03 26.94 7.64
N PRO A 112 -7.82 27.04 6.55
CA PRO A 112 -8.62 28.23 6.28
C PRO A 112 -9.53 28.59 7.47
N PRO A 113 -9.71 29.88 7.79
CA PRO A 113 -10.48 30.30 8.97
C PRO A 113 -11.97 29.94 8.89
N ASP A 114 -12.49 29.70 7.68
CA ASP A 114 -13.85 29.27 7.40
C ASP A 114 -14.01 27.74 7.28
N ALA A 115 -12.94 26.97 7.48
CA ALA A 115 -13.01 25.52 7.48
C ALA A 115 -13.89 25.01 8.64
N VAL A 116 -14.97 24.32 8.29
CA VAL A 116 -15.87 23.70 9.27
C VAL A 116 -15.33 22.31 9.61
N PRO A 117 -14.99 22.02 10.89
CA PRO A 117 -14.58 20.68 11.29
C PRO A 117 -15.66 19.65 11.01
N MET A 118 -15.25 18.47 10.55
CA MET A 118 -16.17 17.36 10.28
C MET A 118 -15.58 16.07 10.84
N THR A 119 -16.41 15.32 11.56
CA THR A 119 -16.06 13.98 12.03
C THR A 119 -16.09 12.98 10.87
N LEU A 120 -15.37 11.87 11.03
CA LEU A 120 -15.42 10.78 10.04
C LEU A 120 -16.84 10.21 9.87
N SER A 121 -17.64 10.19 10.94
CA SER A 121 -19.03 9.74 10.88
C SER A 121 -19.89 10.68 10.05
N GLU A 122 -19.74 11.99 10.22
CA GLU A 122 -20.44 13.00 9.41
C GLU A 122 -20.01 12.96 7.94
N LEU A 123 -18.72 12.75 7.67
CA LEU A 123 -18.21 12.60 6.31
C LEU A 123 -18.84 11.38 5.60
N ARG A 124 -18.89 10.22 6.27
CA ARG A 124 -19.56 9.02 5.73
C ARG A 124 -21.05 9.24 5.50
N ALA A 125 -21.68 10.03 6.35
CA ALA A 125 -23.10 10.37 6.23
C ALA A 125 -23.40 11.34 5.07
N ARG A 126 -22.40 12.06 4.55
CA ARG A 126 -22.54 13.09 3.51
C ARG A 126 -21.79 12.68 2.22
N GLY A 127 -22.45 11.97 1.31
CA GLY A 127 -21.94 11.75 -0.06
C GLY A 127 -21.92 10.27 -0.54
N PRO A 128 -21.15 9.96 -1.61
CA PRO A 128 -21.13 8.66 -2.30
C PRO A 128 -20.54 7.50 -1.46
N LEU A 129 -20.12 7.77 -0.22
CA LEU A 129 -19.65 6.78 0.76
C LEU A 129 -20.79 6.18 1.60
N ARG A 130 -22.04 6.61 1.38
CA ARG A 130 -23.21 5.88 1.87
C ARG A 130 -23.19 4.49 1.27
N THR A 131 -23.19 3.46 2.10
CA THR A 131 -23.18 2.06 1.69
C THR A 131 -24.20 1.85 0.58
N SER A 132 -23.75 1.58 -0.65
CA SER A 132 -24.62 1.08 -1.72
C SER A 132 -25.04 -0.34 -1.35
N VAL A 133 -26.06 -0.45 -0.50
CA VAL A 133 -26.87 -1.66 -0.34
C VAL A 133 -28.19 -1.37 -1.03
N GLU A 134 -28.20 -1.49 -2.36
CA GLU A 134 -29.45 -1.58 -3.11
C GLU A 134 -29.17 -2.23 -4.47
N GLY A 135 -29.64 -3.47 -4.64
CA GLY A 135 -29.57 -4.17 -5.93
C GLY A 135 -29.46 -5.70 -5.89
N ALA A 136 -30.25 -6.39 -5.06
CA ALA A 136 -30.55 -7.81 -5.28
C ALA A 136 -31.90 -8.16 -4.62
N GLY A 137 -32.98 -7.81 -5.32
CA GLY A 137 -34.34 -8.19 -4.97
C GLY A 137 -35.18 -8.25 -6.24
N GLY A 138 -35.33 -9.46 -6.78
CA GLY A 138 -36.22 -9.85 -7.86
C GLY A 138 -36.46 -11.34 -7.76
#